data_AF-A0A453MLQ5-F1
#
_entry.id   AF-A0A453MLQ5-F1
#
_cell.length_a   1.000
_cell.length_b   1.000
_cell.length_c   1.000
_cell.angle_alpha   90.00
_cell.angle_beta   90.00
_cell.angle_gamma   90.00
#
_symmetry.space_group_name_H-M   'P 1'
#
loop_
_entity.id
_entity.type
_entity.pdbx_description
1 polymer ?
#
loop_
_entity_poly.entity_id
_entity_poly.type
_entity_poly.pdbx_seq_one_letter_code
_entity_poly.pdbx_strand_id
1 'polypeptide(L)'
;MLLEDPEFKYSVQVDTEGGITGKVFFFTKGRIKTLMWAIGRGIEQFKCFGDGVTFDTICKTNLYDMPFGLVVGVNNHFQSIIYGGVLMSDEKVDTFKWIFTEFFQMVAAPQPKTILTDQARSMEIAIADIMPQTAHQWCKLHLLKKAKESLGSLLAKGSEFKPEFSKLVHHIVSIDEFEKGWAFMIEKYGLDKNTFLTQLYEVRGKWAKPYFMGVFCAKMTSTQQSEST
;
A
#
# COMPACT_ATOMS: atom_id res chain seq x y z
N MET A 1 7.76 1.37 -33.36
CA MET A 1 6.29 1.28 -33.52
C MET A 1 5.82 0.33 -32.45
N LEU A 2 5.33 0.86 -31.32
CA LEU A 2 4.70 0.03 -30.29
C LEU A 2 3.47 -0.57 -30.96
N LEU A 3 3.44 -1.89 -31.10
CA LEU A 3 2.21 -2.60 -31.50
C LEU A 3 1.12 -2.14 -30.53
N GLU A 4 -0.02 -1.68 -31.04
CA GLU A 4 -1.20 -1.42 -30.22
C GLU A 4 -1.50 -2.71 -29.46
N ASP A 5 -1.37 -2.66 -28.13
CA ASP A 5 -1.72 -3.77 -27.26
C ASP A 5 -3.25 -3.86 -27.24
N PRO A 6 -3.87 -4.85 -27.92
CA PRO A 6 -5.33 -4.91 -28.05
C PRO A 6 -6.03 -5.19 -26.71
N GLU A 7 -5.26 -5.63 -25.71
CA GLU A 7 -5.74 -5.91 -24.37
C GLU A 7 -5.44 -4.77 -23.38
N PHE A 8 -4.87 -3.66 -23.85
CA PHE A 8 -4.72 -2.45 -23.06
C PHE A 8 -6.09 -1.94 -22.59
N LYS A 9 -6.23 -1.72 -21.29
CA LYS A 9 -7.44 -1.16 -20.67
C LYS A 9 -7.10 0.11 -19.92
N TYR A 10 -8.03 1.05 -19.93
CA TYR A 10 -7.95 2.26 -19.13
C TYR A 10 -9.33 2.69 -18.65
N SER A 11 -9.36 3.42 -17.54
CA SER A 11 -10.55 4.05 -16.97
C SER A 11 -10.22 5.48 -16.54
N VAL A 12 -11.17 6.40 -16.71
CA VAL A 12 -11.00 7.83 -16.41
C VAL A 12 -12.13 8.30 -15.51
N GLN A 13 -11.77 8.79 -14.33
CA GLN A 13 -12.64 9.58 -13.46
C GLN A 13 -12.48 11.06 -13.80
N VAL A 14 -13.58 11.74 -14.07
CA VAL A 14 -13.60 13.19 -14.32
C VAL A 14 -14.31 13.92 -13.16
N ASP A 15 -13.78 15.08 -12.78
CA ASP A 15 -14.48 16.00 -11.89
C ASP A 15 -15.66 16.60 -12.64
N THR A 16 -16.87 16.33 -12.17
CA THR A 16 -18.05 17.11 -12.57
C THR A 16 -18.13 18.33 -11.67
N GLU A 17 -17.43 19.42 -12.02
CA GLU A 17 -17.80 20.75 -11.52
C GLU A 17 -19.11 21.14 -12.21
N GLY A 18 -20.24 20.88 -11.54
CA GLY A 18 -21.58 21.30 -11.94
C GLY A 18 -22.36 21.76 -10.72
N GLY A 19 -22.71 23.04 -10.68
CA GLY A 19 -23.66 23.58 -9.71
C GLY A 19 -25.09 23.42 -10.20
N ILE A 20 -26.06 23.29 -9.28
CA ILE A 20 -27.48 23.35 -9.60
C ILE A 20 -27.93 24.81 -9.58
N THR A 21 -28.33 25.33 -10.74
CA THR A 21 -29.17 26.54 -10.84
C THR A 21 -30.36 26.23 -11.74
N GLY A 22 -31.39 25.62 -11.15
CA GLY A 22 -32.62 25.21 -11.85
C GLY A 22 -32.53 23.83 -12.55
N LYS A 23 -33.56 23.51 -13.36
CA LYS A 23 -33.71 22.21 -14.07
C LYS A 23 -32.84 22.09 -15.34
N VAL A 24 -31.59 22.57 -15.30
CA VAL A 24 -30.66 22.42 -16.43
C VAL A 24 -29.29 22.04 -15.88
N PHE A 25 -28.75 20.93 -16.36
CA PHE A 25 -27.38 20.50 -16.08
C PHE A 25 -26.43 21.25 -17.03
N PHE A 26 -25.46 21.98 -16.49
CA PHE A 26 -24.35 22.53 -17.26
C PHE A 26 -23.06 21.84 -16.82
N PHE A 27 -22.34 21.22 -17.76
CA PHE A 27 -21.01 20.66 -17.54
C PHE A 27 -19.98 21.64 -18.13
N THR A 28 -19.29 22.39 -17.28
CA THR A 28 -18.27 23.33 -17.72
C THR A 28 -16.88 22.74 -17.46
N LYS A 29 -16.37 21.98 -18.45
CA LYS A 29 -14.99 21.46 -18.53
C LYS A 29 -14.63 20.42 -17.45
N GLY A 30 -14.89 19.15 -17.75
CA GLY A 30 -14.43 18.05 -16.90
C GLY A 30 -12.90 17.99 -16.85
N ARG A 31 -12.32 18.10 -15.65
CA ARG A 31 -10.89 17.84 -15.41
C ARG A 31 -10.71 16.37 -15.06
N ILE A 32 -9.63 15.75 -15.52
CA ILE A 32 -9.31 14.38 -15.14
C ILE A 32 -8.95 14.38 -13.64
N LYS A 33 -9.74 13.67 -12.86
CA LYS A 33 -9.51 13.45 -11.43
C LYS A 33 -8.61 12.23 -11.22
N THR A 34 -8.87 11.15 -11.95
CA THR A 34 -8.09 9.92 -11.86
C THR A 34 -8.05 9.23 -13.21
N LEU A 35 -6.88 8.75 -13.62
CA LEU A 35 -6.68 7.97 -14.83
C LEU A 35 -5.94 6.68 -14.43
N MET A 36 -6.57 5.54 -14.67
CA MET A 36 -5.97 4.23 -14.41
C MET A 36 -5.80 3.47 -15.71
N TRP A 37 -4.74 2.68 -15.82
CA TRP A 37 -4.52 1.79 -16.96
C TRP A 37 -3.86 0.47 -16.55
N ALA A 38 -4.07 -0.54 -17.38
CA ALA A 38 -3.43 -1.84 -17.30
C ALA A 38 -3.07 -2.32 -18.71
N ILE A 39 -1.86 -2.86 -18.87
CA ILE A 39 -1.41 -3.48 -20.11
C ILE A 39 -1.90 -4.94 -20.17
N GLY A 40 -2.14 -5.48 -21.37
CA GLY A 40 -2.67 -6.83 -21.57
C GLY A 40 -1.88 -7.90 -20.83
N ARG A 41 -0.56 -7.89 -21.01
CA ARG A 41 0.36 -8.78 -20.30
C ARG A 41 0.24 -8.66 -18.78
N GLY A 42 0.05 -7.44 -18.25
CA GLY A 42 -0.11 -7.20 -16.82
C GLY A 42 -1.41 -7.81 -16.30
N ILE A 43 -2.50 -7.72 -17.07
CA ILE A 43 -3.78 -8.35 -16.76
C ILE A 43 -3.64 -9.88 -16.72
N GLU A 44 -3.00 -10.48 -17.73
CA GLU A 44 -2.76 -11.92 -17.77
C GLU A 44 -1.89 -12.40 -16.60
N GLN A 45 -0.82 -11.66 -16.30
CA GLN A 45 0.06 -11.98 -15.18
C GLN A 45 -0.64 -11.84 -13.83
N PHE A 46 -1.55 -10.87 -13.66
CA PHE A 46 -2.36 -10.75 -12.45
C PHE A 46 -3.22 -12.00 -12.21
N LYS A 47 -3.81 -12.58 -13.27
CA LYS A 47 -4.61 -13.82 -13.14
C LYS A 47 -3.80 -15.00 -12.61
N CYS A 48 -2.49 -15.02 -12.87
CA CYS A 48 -1.59 -16.10 -12.44
C CYS A 48 -0.89 -15.81 -11.10
N PHE A 49 -0.56 -14.54 -10.83
CA PHE A 49 0.36 -14.15 -9.76
C PHE A 49 -0.21 -13.04 -8.84
N GLY A 50 -1.48 -12.67 -9.00
CA GLY A 50 -2.16 -11.59 -8.27
C GLY A 50 -2.55 -11.93 -6.84
N ASP A 51 -2.17 -13.09 -6.30
CA ASP A 51 -2.46 -13.49 -4.91
C ASP A 51 -1.82 -12.55 -3.87
N GLY A 52 -0.67 -11.94 -4.21
CA GLY A 52 0.02 -10.96 -3.37
C GLY A 52 0.40 -9.75 -4.19
N VAL A 53 -0.07 -8.57 -3.79
CA VAL A 53 0.19 -7.31 -4.50
C VAL A 53 0.66 -6.21 -3.58
N THR A 54 1.43 -5.29 -4.12
CA THR A 54 1.75 -3.98 -3.55
C THR A 54 1.01 -2.89 -4.29
N PHE A 55 0.52 -1.92 -3.54
CA PHE A 55 0.08 -0.65 -4.08
C PHE A 55 0.77 0.48 -3.34
N ASP A 56 1.40 1.36 -4.09
CA ASP A 56 2.20 2.46 -3.55
C ASP A 56 2.04 3.70 -4.41
N THR A 57 1.91 4.86 -3.77
CA THR A 57 1.86 6.16 -4.44
C THR A 57 3.25 6.80 -4.39
N ILE A 58 3.91 6.82 -5.53
CA ILE A 58 5.22 7.45 -5.71
C ILE A 58 5.00 8.96 -5.89
N CYS A 59 5.89 9.74 -5.26
CA CYS A 59 5.89 11.19 -5.22
C CYS A 59 5.43 11.88 -6.51
N LYS A 60 4.81 13.04 -6.32
CA LYS A 60 4.30 13.97 -7.34
C LYS A 60 5.42 14.48 -8.26
N THR A 61 5.75 13.71 -9.29
CA THR A 61 6.87 14.03 -10.21
C THR A 61 6.40 14.59 -11.55
N ASN A 62 5.09 14.65 -11.80
CA ASN A 62 4.57 15.24 -13.04
C ASN A 62 4.33 16.75 -12.91
N LEU A 63 4.27 17.43 -14.06
CA LEU A 63 4.01 18.87 -14.19
C LEU A 63 2.70 19.35 -13.54
N TYR A 64 1.83 18.42 -13.17
CA TYR A 64 0.50 18.67 -12.64
C TYR A 64 0.37 18.36 -11.14
N ASP A 65 1.49 18.02 -10.47
CA ASP A 65 1.55 17.67 -9.04
C ASP A 65 0.59 16.52 -8.66
N MET A 66 0.25 15.65 -9.62
CA MET A 66 -0.64 14.50 -9.41
C MET A 66 0.15 13.31 -8.86
N PRO A 67 -0.24 12.71 -7.72
CA PRO A 67 0.31 11.44 -7.26
C PRO A 67 0.20 10.33 -8.32
N PHE A 68 1.27 9.53 -8.43
CA PHE A 68 1.32 8.38 -9.33
C PHE A 68 1.37 7.09 -8.52
N GLY A 69 0.39 6.21 -8.71
CA GLY A 69 0.32 4.91 -8.06
C GLY A 69 0.65 3.76 -9.01
N LEU A 70 1.24 2.69 -8.47
CA LEU A 70 1.48 1.45 -9.19
C LEU A 70 0.86 0.26 -8.47
N VAL A 71 0.23 -0.64 -9.22
CA VAL A 71 -0.13 -1.99 -8.74
C VAL A 71 0.95 -2.95 -9.21
N VAL A 72 1.70 -3.52 -8.27
CA VAL A 72 2.85 -4.39 -8.54
C VAL A 72 2.67 -5.72 -7.81
N GLY A 73 3.12 -6.82 -8.40
CA GLY A 73 3.24 -8.12 -7.75
C GLY A 73 4.57 -8.78 -8.07
N VAL A 74 4.68 -10.07 -7.80
CA VAL A 74 5.86 -10.86 -8.15
C VAL A 74 5.46 -12.19 -8.78
N ASN A 75 6.26 -12.68 -9.73
CA ASN A 75 6.11 -14.03 -10.24
C ASN A 75 6.79 -15.08 -9.33
N ASN A 76 6.72 -16.36 -9.74
CA ASN A 76 7.36 -17.47 -9.02
C ASN A 76 8.90 -17.37 -8.92
N HIS A 77 9.54 -16.49 -9.69
CA HIS A 77 10.97 -16.19 -9.63
C HIS A 77 11.30 -14.96 -8.79
N PHE A 78 10.31 -14.40 -8.08
CA PHE A 78 10.43 -13.15 -7.29
C PHE A 78 10.79 -11.92 -8.14
N GLN A 79 10.51 -11.96 -9.43
CA GLN A 79 10.67 -10.82 -10.32
C GLN A 79 9.43 -9.94 -10.24
N SER A 80 9.62 -8.62 -10.13
CA SER A 80 8.54 -7.64 -10.08
C SER A 80 7.72 -7.65 -11.37
N ILE A 81 6.40 -7.57 -11.24
CA ILE A 81 5.46 -7.40 -12.34
C ILE A 81 4.61 -6.17 -12.08
N ILE A 82 4.56 -5.25 -13.04
CA ILE A 82 3.63 -4.12 -13.01
C ILE A 82 2.32 -4.58 -13.66
N TYR A 83 1.24 -4.60 -12.87
CA TYR A 83 -0.09 -4.97 -13.35
C TYR A 83 -0.85 -3.76 -13.91
N GLY A 84 -0.60 -2.57 -13.35
CA GLY A 84 -1.24 -1.34 -13.79
C GLY A 84 -0.66 -0.11 -13.13
N GLY A 85 -0.98 1.05 -13.70
CA GLY A 85 -0.60 2.36 -13.19
C GLY A 85 -1.81 3.26 -13.02
N VAL A 86 -1.69 4.25 -12.14
CA VAL A 86 -2.74 5.23 -11.89
C VAL A 86 -2.18 6.61 -11.63
N LEU A 87 -2.77 7.63 -12.24
CA LEU A 87 -2.58 9.03 -11.89
C LEU A 87 -3.83 9.50 -11.16
N MET A 88 -3.68 10.18 -10.03
CA MET A 88 -4.80 10.67 -9.22
C MET A 88 -4.56 12.11 -8.78
N SER A 89 -5.61 12.88 -8.52
CA SER A 89 -5.52 14.27 -8.08
C SER A 89 -5.40 14.40 -6.56
N ASP A 90 -5.87 13.42 -5.78
CA ASP A 90 -5.75 13.39 -4.33
C ASP A 90 -5.67 11.95 -3.79
N GLU A 91 -5.18 11.80 -2.55
CA GLU A 91 -5.02 10.51 -1.86
C GLU A 91 -6.14 10.30 -0.82
N LYS A 92 -7.39 10.56 -1.21
CA LYS A 92 -8.58 10.39 -0.34
C LYS A 92 -9.17 8.99 -0.44
N VAL A 93 -9.98 8.64 0.56
CA VAL A 93 -10.70 7.35 0.64
C VAL A 93 -11.48 7.05 -0.64
N ASP A 94 -12.30 7.98 -1.11
CA ASP A 94 -13.16 7.76 -2.28
C ASP A 94 -12.35 7.55 -3.57
N THR A 95 -11.21 8.23 -3.67
CA THR A 95 -10.28 8.06 -4.79
C THR A 95 -9.69 6.65 -4.78
N PHE A 96 -9.20 6.16 -3.63
CA PHE A 96 -8.71 4.78 -3.54
C PHE A 96 -9.80 3.72 -3.72
N LYS A 97 -11.03 3.96 -3.23
CA LYS A 97 -12.16 3.06 -3.49
C LYS A 97 -12.44 2.94 -4.99
N TRP A 98 -12.43 4.05 -5.71
CA TRP A 98 -12.57 4.06 -7.16
C TRP A 98 -11.43 3.29 -7.82
N ILE A 99 -10.17 3.57 -7.46
CA ILE A 99 -8.99 2.90 -8.02
C ILE A 99 -9.07 1.38 -7.86
N PHE A 100 -9.32 0.88 -6.64
CA PHE A 100 -9.39 -0.56 -6.41
C PHE A 100 -10.57 -1.20 -7.13
N THR A 101 -11.74 -0.54 -7.16
CA THR A 101 -12.92 -1.03 -7.88
C THR A 101 -12.64 -1.17 -9.37
N GLU A 102 -12.13 -0.12 -10.00
CA GLU A 102 -11.85 -0.08 -11.44
C GLU A 102 -10.75 -1.06 -11.82
N PHE A 103 -9.70 -1.18 -11.00
CA PHE A 103 -8.63 -2.15 -11.25
C PHE A 103 -9.18 -3.57 -11.38
N PHE A 104 -9.98 -4.01 -10.41
CA PHE A 104 -10.53 -5.36 -10.41
C PHE A 104 -11.55 -5.59 -11.53
N GLN A 105 -12.29 -4.55 -11.95
CA GLN A 105 -13.13 -4.61 -13.15
C GLN A 105 -12.28 -4.76 -14.42
N MET A 106 -11.18 -4.03 -14.55
CA MET A 106 -10.29 -4.11 -15.70
C MET A 106 -9.60 -5.48 -15.80
N VAL A 107 -9.05 -6.00 -14.71
CA VAL A 107 -8.35 -7.30 -14.74
C VAL A 107 -9.30 -8.49 -14.83
N ALA A 108 -10.57 -8.31 -14.39
CA ALA A 108 -11.60 -9.34 -14.34
C ALA A 108 -11.10 -10.65 -13.70
N ALA A 109 -10.51 -10.52 -12.51
CA ALA A 109 -9.88 -11.58 -11.75
C ALA A 109 -10.23 -11.46 -10.26
N PRO A 110 -10.09 -12.54 -9.46
CA PRO A 110 -10.32 -12.49 -8.01
C PRO A 110 -9.43 -11.45 -7.32
N GLN A 111 -9.91 -10.94 -6.19
CA GLN A 111 -9.15 -10.05 -5.33
C GLN A 111 -7.90 -10.75 -4.75
N PRO A 112 -6.82 -10.01 -4.48
CA PRO A 112 -5.62 -10.57 -3.89
C PRO A 112 -5.90 -11.16 -2.50
N LYS A 113 -5.12 -12.16 -2.10
CA LYS A 113 -5.14 -12.67 -0.72
C LYS A 113 -4.47 -11.67 0.24
N THR A 114 -3.45 -10.97 -0.26
CA THR A 114 -2.70 -9.97 0.53
C THR A 114 -2.41 -8.73 -0.30
N ILE A 115 -2.60 -7.56 0.31
CA ILE A 115 -2.17 -6.27 -0.24
C ILE A 115 -1.20 -5.59 0.72
N LEU A 116 -0.05 -5.15 0.20
CA LEU A 116 0.94 -4.36 0.91
C LEU A 116 0.83 -2.89 0.46
N THR A 117 0.62 -1.97 1.39
CA THR A 117 0.62 -0.53 1.09
C THR A 117 1.50 0.24 2.06
N ASP A 118 1.63 1.54 1.84
CA ASP A 118 2.13 2.48 2.84
C ASP A 118 1.17 2.60 4.06
N GLN A 119 1.45 3.55 4.96
CA GLN A 119 0.65 3.81 6.16
C GLN A 119 -0.45 4.87 5.93
N ALA A 120 -1.10 4.88 4.77
CA ALA A 120 -2.21 5.80 4.49
C ALA A 120 -3.54 5.30 5.08
N ARG A 121 -4.14 6.10 5.99
CA ARG A 121 -5.46 5.81 6.56
C ARG A 121 -6.55 5.74 5.49
N SER A 122 -6.41 6.53 4.41
CA SER A 122 -7.34 6.54 3.30
C SER A 122 -7.34 5.21 2.53
N MET A 123 -6.16 4.63 2.28
CA MET A 123 -6.05 3.29 1.69
C MET A 123 -6.64 2.23 2.62
N GLU A 124 -6.35 2.28 3.91
CA GLU A 124 -6.88 1.31 4.88
C GLU A 124 -8.40 1.22 4.85
N ILE A 125 -9.09 2.36 4.85
CA ILE A 125 -10.56 2.41 4.79
C ILE A 125 -11.06 1.89 3.45
N ALA A 126 -10.41 2.25 2.35
CA ALA A 126 -10.79 1.79 1.01
C ALA A 126 -10.60 0.28 0.84
N ILE A 127 -9.50 -0.29 1.33
CA ILE A 127 -9.20 -1.73 1.26
C ILE A 127 -10.24 -2.52 2.07
N ALA A 128 -10.54 -2.08 3.29
CA ALA A 128 -11.53 -2.75 4.14
C ALA A 128 -12.95 -2.74 3.54
N ASP A 129 -13.28 -1.75 2.71
CA ASP A 129 -14.58 -1.64 2.04
C ASP A 129 -14.63 -2.45 0.73
N ILE A 130 -13.63 -2.31 -0.13
CA ILE A 130 -13.63 -2.92 -1.46
C ILE A 130 -13.22 -4.40 -1.42
N MET A 131 -12.30 -4.77 -0.53
CA MET A 131 -11.74 -6.12 -0.42
C MET A 131 -11.59 -6.58 1.04
N PRO A 132 -12.71 -6.77 1.77
CA PRO A 132 -12.71 -7.04 3.21
C PRO A 132 -12.02 -8.37 3.60
N GLN A 133 -11.85 -9.29 2.66
CA GLN A 133 -11.20 -10.59 2.89
C GLN A 133 -9.69 -10.57 2.57
N THR A 134 -9.18 -9.50 1.96
CA THR A 134 -7.76 -9.33 1.67
C THR A 134 -7.02 -8.94 2.94
N ALA A 135 -5.95 -9.66 3.26
CA ALA A 135 -5.06 -9.29 4.35
C ALA A 135 -4.30 -8.00 4.00
N HIS A 136 -4.53 -6.94 4.78
CA HIS A 136 -3.82 -5.68 4.60
C HIS A 136 -2.54 -5.66 5.44
N GLN A 137 -1.40 -5.58 4.76
CA GLN A 137 -0.09 -5.44 5.39
C GLN A 137 0.48 -4.04 5.14
N TRP A 138 1.14 -3.48 6.15
CA TRP A 138 1.90 -2.25 6.02
C TRP A 138 3.34 -2.53 5.58
N CYS A 139 3.82 -1.70 4.67
CA CYS A 139 5.20 -1.70 4.18
C CYS A 139 6.19 -1.50 5.32
N LYS A 140 7.12 -2.45 5.49
CA LYS A 140 8.13 -2.38 6.56
C LYS A 140 9.09 -1.21 6.35
N LEU A 141 9.39 -0.84 5.11
CA LEU A 141 10.28 0.29 4.80
C LEU A 141 9.69 1.60 5.33
N HIS A 142 8.43 1.88 5.01
CA HIS A 142 7.70 3.04 5.49
C HIS A 142 7.58 3.04 7.02
N LEU A 143 7.32 1.88 7.63
CA LEU A 143 7.30 1.71 9.07
C LEU A 143 8.64 2.06 9.73
N LEU A 144 9.74 1.53 9.21
CA LEU A 144 11.08 1.76 9.75
C LEU A 144 11.54 3.21 9.54
N LYS A 145 11.16 3.83 8.41
CA LYS A 145 11.40 5.25 8.15
C LYS A 145 10.70 6.12 9.21
N LYS A 146 9.40 5.90 9.44
CA LYS A 146 8.62 6.63 10.45
C LYS A 146 9.12 6.36 11.87
N ALA A 147 9.55 5.12 12.16
CA ALA A 147 10.17 4.78 13.43
C ALA A 147 11.48 5.54 13.63
N LYS A 148 12.33 5.65 12.61
CA LYS A 148 13.57 6.42 12.67
C LYS A 148 13.31 7.91 12.92
N GLU A 149 12.31 8.48 12.26
CA GLU A 149 11.89 9.88 12.45
C GLU A 149 11.34 10.13 13.86
N SER A 150 10.57 9.19 14.42
CA SER A 150 9.90 9.35 15.72
C SER A 150 10.79 9.00 16.92
N LEU A 151 11.68 8.02 16.77
CA LEU A 151 12.51 7.48 17.86
C LEU A 151 13.92 8.08 17.89
N GLY A 152 14.35 8.74 16.81
CA GLY A 152 15.57 9.53 16.76
C GLY A 152 16.81 8.81 17.32
N SER A 153 17.30 9.28 18.47
CA SER A 153 18.50 8.76 19.15
C SER A 153 18.40 7.29 19.54
N LEU A 154 17.19 6.78 19.85
CA LEU A 154 17.00 5.36 20.17
C LEU A 154 17.36 4.43 19.00
N LEU A 155 17.25 4.92 17.75
CA LEU A 155 17.63 4.18 16.54
C LEU A 155 18.97 4.64 15.94
N ALA A 156 19.74 5.44 16.68
CA ALA A 156 21.07 5.89 16.26
C ALA A 156 22.10 4.74 16.25
N LYS A 157 23.25 4.99 15.62
CA LYS A 157 24.36 4.04 15.61
C LYS A 157 24.93 3.90 17.03
N GLY A 158 25.10 2.66 17.50
CA GLY A 158 25.58 2.37 18.86
C GLY A 158 24.49 2.27 19.93
N SER A 159 23.23 2.52 19.59
CA SER A 159 22.11 2.28 20.50
C SER A 159 21.87 0.78 20.71
N GLU A 160 21.75 0.36 21.96
CA GLU A 160 21.35 -1.01 22.32
C GLU A 160 19.87 -1.31 22.00
N PHE A 161 19.02 -0.27 21.94
CA PHE A 161 17.59 -0.43 21.59
C PHE A 161 17.42 -0.90 20.15
N LYS A 162 18.24 -0.38 19.23
CA LYS A 162 18.13 -0.64 17.79
C LYS A 162 18.16 -2.13 17.42
N PRO A 163 19.12 -2.96 17.86
CA PRO A 163 19.13 -4.38 17.54
C PRO A 163 17.92 -5.12 18.13
N GLU A 164 17.44 -4.75 19.33
CA GLU A 164 16.25 -5.37 19.94
C GLU A 164 14.97 -5.06 19.16
N PHE A 165 14.77 -3.79 18.81
CA PHE A 165 13.65 -3.37 17.96
C PHE A 165 13.70 -4.05 16.58
N SER A 166 14.88 -4.09 15.96
CA SER A 166 15.08 -4.79 14.68
C SER A 166 14.72 -6.28 14.77
N LYS A 167 15.12 -6.95 15.87
CA LYS A 167 14.78 -8.35 16.12
C LYS A 167 13.26 -8.56 16.14
N LEU A 168 12.52 -7.71 16.84
CA LEU A 168 11.06 -7.76 16.92
C LEU A 168 10.38 -7.55 15.56
N VAL A 169 10.89 -6.65 14.73
CA VAL A 169 10.31 -6.33 13.41
C VAL A 169 10.59 -7.40 12.34
N HIS A 170 11.78 -8.02 12.37
CA HIS A 170 12.24 -8.88 11.28
C HIS A 170 12.25 -10.39 11.60
N HIS A 171 12.60 -10.75 12.82
CA HIS A 171 13.03 -12.12 13.13
C HIS A 171 12.00 -12.91 13.92
N ILE A 172 11.20 -12.27 14.76
CA ILE A 172 10.19 -12.97 15.56
C ILE A 172 9.05 -13.49 14.68
N VAL A 173 8.67 -14.75 14.91
CA VAL A 173 7.61 -15.45 14.15
C VAL A 173 6.48 -15.94 15.03
N SER A 174 6.69 -16.09 16.34
CA SER A 174 5.65 -16.45 17.29
C SER A 174 5.00 -15.20 17.88
N ILE A 175 3.67 -15.22 18.00
CA ILE A 175 2.93 -14.14 18.66
C ILE A 175 3.38 -14.03 20.12
N ASP A 176 3.50 -15.16 20.83
CA ASP A 176 3.92 -15.19 22.24
C ASP A 176 5.32 -14.59 22.44
N GLU A 177 6.29 -14.94 21.57
CA GLU A 177 7.63 -14.37 21.63
C GLU A 177 7.63 -12.86 21.32
N PHE A 178 6.75 -12.41 20.42
CA PHE A 178 6.63 -10.99 20.07
C PHE A 178 6.03 -10.20 21.22
N GLU A 179 4.94 -10.67 21.82
CA GLU A 179 4.29 -10.00 22.94
C GLU A 179 5.22 -9.89 24.15
N LYS A 180 5.90 -10.98 24.50
CA LYS A 180 6.89 -10.99 25.59
C LYS A 180 8.08 -10.09 25.28
N GLY A 181 8.63 -10.19 24.07
CA GLY A 181 9.78 -9.38 23.66
C GLY A 181 9.46 -7.89 23.55
N TRP A 182 8.27 -7.54 23.08
CA TRP A 182 7.81 -6.16 23.02
C TRP A 182 7.63 -5.57 24.42
N ALA A 183 6.93 -6.28 25.32
CA ALA A 183 6.75 -5.84 26.70
C ALA A 183 8.09 -5.63 27.42
N PHE A 184 9.01 -6.60 27.27
CA PHE A 184 10.36 -6.50 27.84
C PHE A 184 11.13 -5.28 27.30
N MET A 185 11.08 -5.03 25.99
CA MET A 185 11.73 -3.86 25.39
C MET A 185 11.14 -2.55 25.92
N ILE A 186 9.82 -2.43 26.04
CA ILE A 186 9.19 -1.22 26.57
C ILE A 186 9.61 -0.95 28.02
N GLU A 187 9.63 -1.98 28.86
CA GLU A 187 10.05 -1.88 30.27
C GLU A 187 11.53 -1.53 30.40
N LYS A 188 12.41 -2.27 29.70
CA LYS A 188 13.87 -2.10 29.78
C LYS A 188 14.32 -0.68 29.47
N TYR A 189 13.67 -0.02 28.51
CA TYR A 189 14.04 1.33 28.07
C TYR A 189 13.14 2.43 28.65
N GLY A 190 12.19 2.11 29.54
CA GLY A 190 11.28 3.09 30.15
C GLY A 190 10.42 3.83 29.12
N LEU A 191 9.88 3.10 28.14
CA LEU A 191 9.18 3.65 26.97
C LEU A 191 7.65 3.55 27.09
N ASP A 192 7.13 3.33 28.30
CA ASP A 192 5.70 3.17 28.59
C ASP A 192 4.85 4.38 28.15
N LYS A 193 5.45 5.59 28.16
CA LYS A 193 4.79 6.83 27.75
C LYS A 193 5.09 7.24 26.30
N ASN A 194 5.82 6.41 25.55
CA ASN A 194 6.15 6.73 24.16
C ASN A 194 4.91 6.53 23.28
N THR A 195 4.32 7.64 22.83
CA THR A 195 3.09 7.64 22.04
C THR A 195 3.25 6.92 20.71
N PHE A 196 4.41 7.06 20.05
CA PHE A 196 4.69 6.38 18.79
C PHE A 196 4.72 4.85 18.95
N LEU A 197 5.44 4.33 19.97
CA LEU A 197 5.51 2.89 20.21
C LEU A 197 4.17 2.31 20.67
N THR A 198 3.40 3.08 21.44
CA THR A 198 2.04 2.70 21.83
C THR A 198 1.16 2.52 20.60
N GLN A 199 1.10 3.52 19.72
CA GLN A 199 0.34 3.46 18.47
C GLN A 199 0.84 2.33 17.55
N LEU A 200 2.16 2.15 17.46
CA LEU A 200 2.76 1.10 16.65
C LEU A 200 2.37 -0.30 17.15
N TYR A 201 2.29 -0.49 18.47
CA TYR A 201 1.85 -1.73 19.08
C TYR A 201 0.35 -1.99 18.85
N GLU A 202 -0.50 -0.98 18.96
CA GLU A 202 -1.95 -1.12 18.71
C GLU A 202 -2.25 -1.68 17.32
N VAL A 203 -1.44 -1.29 16.33
CA VAL A 203 -1.57 -1.71 14.92
C VAL A 203 -0.66 -2.88 14.53
N ARG A 204 -0.08 -3.61 15.51
CA ARG A 204 0.84 -4.75 15.27
C ARG A 204 0.31 -5.82 14.33
N GLY A 205 -1.01 -6.06 14.34
CA GLY A 205 -1.68 -6.97 13.41
C GLY A 205 -1.51 -6.61 11.93
N LYS A 206 -1.03 -5.40 11.60
CA LYS A 206 -0.83 -4.92 10.23
C LYS A 206 0.63 -4.97 9.76
N TRP A 207 1.59 -5.16 10.65
CA TRP A 207 3.01 -5.08 10.27
C TRP A 207 3.90 -6.14 10.90
N ALA A 208 3.53 -6.63 12.09
CA ALA A 208 4.36 -7.57 12.82
C ALA A 208 4.26 -8.95 12.18
N LYS A 209 5.42 -9.51 11.82
CA LYS A 209 5.54 -10.79 11.10
C LYS A 209 4.71 -11.95 11.72
N PRO A 210 4.65 -12.13 13.05
CA PRO A 210 3.87 -13.22 13.65
C PRO A 210 2.38 -13.20 13.28
N TYR A 211 1.81 -12.02 13.06
CA TYR A 211 0.39 -11.84 12.73
C TYR A 211 0.05 -12.17 11.27
N PHE A 212 1.06 -12.37 10.43
CA PHE A 212 0.92 -12.80 9.04
C PHE A 212 1.38 -14.25 8.83
N MET A 213 1.66 -14.99 9.91
CA MET A 213 2.00 -16.40 9.80
C MET A 213 0.78 -17.18 9.28
N GLY A 214 0.95 -17.85 8.13
CA GLY A 214 -0.14 -18.53 7.44
C GLY A 214 -0.85 -17.68 6.37
N VAL A 215 -0.49 -16.40 6.25
CA VAL A 215 -0.95 -15.52 5.17
C VAL A 215 0.08 -15.53 4.04
N PHE A 216 -0.37 -15.72 2.80
CA PHE A 216 0.51 -15.68 1.64
C PHE A 216 0.87 -14.23 1.30
N CYS A 217 2.11 -13.81 1.60
CA CYS A 217 2.60 -12.46 1.30
C CYS A 217 3.60 -12.41 0.14
N ALA A 218 3.83 -13.51 -0.61
CA ALA A 218 4.81 -13.59 -1.70
C ALA A 218 6.24 -13.06 -1.38
N LYS A 219 6.66 -13.11 -0.11
CA LYS A 219 7.88 -12.46 0.42
C LYS A 219 7.94 -10.92 0.24
N MET A 220 6.83 -10.29 -0.14
CA MET A 220 6.72 -8.84 -0.25
C MET A 220 6.66 -8.25 1.16
N THR A 221 7.73 -7.57 1.56
CA THR A 221 7.80 -6.85 2.86
C THR A 221 8.05 -5.36 2.69
N SER A 222 8.24 -4.89 1.46
CA SER A 222 8.62 -3.52 1.13
C SER A 222 8.04 -3.10 -0.22
N THR A 223 7.75 -1.81 -0.37
CA THR A 223 7.40 -1.12 -1.62
C THR A 223 8.64 -0.71 -2.43
N GLN A 224 9.86 -1.07 -2.00
CA GLN A 224 11.09 -0.72 -2.73
C GLN A 224 11.05 -1.10 -4.23
N GLN A 225 10.27 -2.13 -4.59
CA GLN A 225 10.10 -2.55 -5.98
C GLN A 225 9.24 -1.57 -6.81
N SER A 226 8.30 -0.82 -6.21
CA SER A 226 7.65 0.32 -6.86
C SER A 226 8.57 1.55 -6.87
N GLU A 227 9.28 1.81 -5.77
CA GLU A 227 10.15 3.00 -5.61
C GLU A 227 11.47 2.96 -6.41
N SER A 228 11.89 1.80 -6.91
CA SER A 228 13.15 1.64 -7.68
C SER A 228 12.96 1.74 -9.21
N THR A 229 11.77 2.12 -9.66
CA THR A 229 11.44 2.28 -11.09
C THR A 229 11.73 3.70 -11.57
#